data_AF-A0A3B9XG02-F1
#
_entry.id   AF-A0A3B9XG02-F1
#
_cell.length_a   1.000
_cell.length_b   1.000
_cell.length_c   1.000
_cell.angle_alpha   90.00
_cell.angle_beta   90.00
_cell.angle_gamma   90.00
#
_symmetry.space_group_name_H-M   'P 1'
#
loop_
_entity.id
_entity.type
_entity.pdbx_description
1 polymer ?
#
loop_
_entity_poly.entity_id
_entity_poly.type
_entity_poly.pdbx_seq_one_letter_code
_entity_poly.pdbx_strand_id
1 'polypeptide(L)'
;MSLARIQFLGAAKTVTGSQTLLEFREKKYLIDCGMYQGPKRIRELNWAPMKYASEIEAVFLTHAHVDHSGLLPKLVREGFRGPIYCSTATKDLCEIMLLDSAHLQEEDARYANETKHSKHRPAHPLYTVDDAEQALSLFHPLPMDQWIDISEGLSLQLLRAGHILGSSFVQIRLEKEDRSKLLTFSGDLGNPRQNVIKGPVSLLETDELVLESTYGDRMQSRTDPGGVLAKCINE
;
A
#
# COMPACT_ATOMS: atom_id res chain seq x y z
N MET A 1 29.49 -6.14 -1.15
CA MET A 1 28.24 -5.64 -0.50
C MET A 1 27.11 -5.68 -1.52
N SER A 2 25.91 -6.13 -1.14
CA SER A 2 24.73 -6.12 -2.02
C SER A 2 24.39 -4.69 -2.45
N LEU A 3 23.84 -4.54 -3.66
CA LEU A 3 23.45 -3.22 -4.20
C LEU A 3 22.35 -2.56 -3.36
N ALA A 4 21.39 -3.38 -2.90
CA ALA A 4 20.26 -2.98 -2.08
C ALA A 4 19.90 -4.10 -1.09
N ARG A 5 19.04 -3.78 -0.12
CA ARG A 5 18.46 -4.74 0.84
C ARG A 5 16.95 -4.56 0.89
N ILE A 6 16.21 -5.66 0.83
CA ILE A 6 14.75 -5.69 1.01
C ILE A 6 14.45 -6.35 2.35
N GLN A 7 13.57 -5.73 3.14
CA GLN A 7 13.08 -6.25 4.40
C GLN A 7 11.55 -6.17 4.45
N PHE A 8 10.90 -7.32 4.62
CA PHE A 8 9.44 -7.38 4.80
C PHE A 8 9.09 -7.03 6.24
N LEU A 9 8.38 -5.91 6.44
CA LEU A 9 7.94 -5.44 7.75
C LEU A 9 6.49 -5.89 8.06
N GLY A 10 5.71 -6.13 7.03
CA GLY A 10 4.34 -6.63 7.10
C GLY A 10 3.95 -7.50 5.91
N ALA A 11 2.72 -8.03 5.92
CA ALA A 11 2.18 -8.94 4.90
C ALA A 11 3.03 -10.19 4.55
N ALA A 12 4.01 -10.56 5.38
CA ALA A 12 4.73 -11.81 5.23
C ALA A 12 3.95 -12.94 5.91
N LYS A 13 3.36 -13.85 5.12
CA LYS A 13 2.45 -14.94 5.57
C LYS A 13 1.08 -14.46 6.08
N THR A 14 0.66 -13.26 5.67
CA THR A 14 -0.68 -12.71 5.90
C THR A 14 -1.04 -11.80 4.72
N VAL A 15 -2.33 -11.61 4.44
CA VAL A 15 -2.78 -10.81 3.29
C VAL A 15 -2.66 -9.31 3.57
N THR A 16 -3.04 -8.87 4.77
CA THR A 16 -3.19 -7.45 5.08
C THR A 16 -1.95 -6.86 5.73
N GLY A 17 -1.78 -5.54 5.65
CA GLY A 17 -0.68 -4.83 6.30
C GLY A 17 0.58 -4.83 5.44
N SER A 18 0.42 -4.61 4.13
CA SER A 18 1.55 -4.55 3.18
C SER A 18 2.52 -3.47 3.60
N GLN A 19 3.77 -3.87 3.83
CA GLN A 19 4.83 -2.95 4.21
C GLN A 19 6.20 -3.59 3.94
N THR A 20 6.92 -3.04 2.97
CA THR A 20 8.26 -3.51 2.62
C THR A 20 9.27 -2.36 2.66
N LEU A 21 10.37 -2.57 3.36
CA LEU A 21 11.48 -1.61 3.45
C LEU A 21 12.53 -1.95 2.38
N LEU A 22 12.84 -0.97 1.54
CA LEU A 22 13.97 -1.00 0.60
C LEU A 22 15.07 -0.09 1.12
N GLU A 23 16.28 -0.63 1.28
CA GLU A 23 17.47 0.15 1.61
C GLU A 23 18.41 0.21 0.40
N PHE A 24 18.80 1.42 0.02
CA PHE A 24 19.70 1.69 -1.08
C PHE A 24 20.54 2.92 -0.76
N ARG A 25 21.87 2.83 -0.90
CA ARG A 25 22.80 3.93 -0.58
C ARG A 25 22.56 4.58 0.80
N GLU A 26 22.38 3.74 1.83
CA GLU A 26 22.12 4.16 3.22
C GLU A 26 20.80 4.92 3.43
N LYS A 27 19.99 5.07 2.38
CA LYS A 27 18.64 5.64 2.40
C LYS A 27 17.59 4.55 2.47
N LYS A 28 16.46 4.87 3.10
CA LYS A 28 15.34 3.94 3.31
C LYS A 28 14.09 4.42 2.58
N TYR A 29 13.47 3.51 1.84
CA TYR A 29 12.24 3.72 1.10
C TYR A 29 11.23 2.68 1.54
N LEU A 30 9.96 3.06 1.61
CA LEU A 30 8.89 2.14 1.95
C LEU A 30 8.05 1.83 0.71
N ILE A 31 7.76 0.57 0.47
CA ILE A 31 6.76 0.13 -0.49
C ILE A 31 5.52 -0.25 0.30
N ASP A 32 4.44 0.51 0.07
CA ASP A 32 3.19 0.48 0.84
C ASP A 32 3.34 0.74 2.35
N CYS A 33 2.26 1.19 2.98
CA CYS A 33 2.14 1.33 4.43
C CYS A 33 0.70 0.96 4.85
N GLY A 34 0.44 -0.34 4.83
CA GLY A 34 -0.88 -0.92 4.97
C GLY A 34 -1.36 -1.17 6.39
N MET A 35 -2.67 -1.08 6.61
CA MET A 35 -3.31 -1.48 7.85
C MET A 35 -3.60 -2.99 7.88
N TYR A 36 -3.31 -3.62 9.02
CA TYR A 36 -3.71 -4.99 9.30
C TYR A 36 -5.24 -5.06 9.51
N GLN A 37 -5.93 -5.90 8.73
CA GLN A 37 -7.37 -6.12 8.84
C GLN A 37 -7.69 -7.55 9.32
N GLY A 38 -8.91 -7.76 9.82
CA GLY A 38 -9.39 -9.08 10.22
C GLY A 38 -9.39 -9.35 11.74
N PRO A 39 -9.01 -10.57 12.20
CA PRO A 39 -9.12 -10.96 13.60
C PRO A 39 -8.41 -9.99 14.54
N LYS A 40 -8.92 -9.85 15.77
CA LYS A 40 -8.41 -8.88 16.75
C LYS A 40 -6.89 -8.93 16.95
N ARG A 41 -6.31 -10.13 17.06
CA ARG A 41 -4.86 -10.34 17.21
C ARG A 41 -4.03 -9.73 16.07
N ILE A 42 -4.56 -9.74 14.85
CA ILE A 42 -3.91 -9.15 13.68
C ILE A 42 -4.06 -7.63 13.70
N ARG A 43 -5.26 -7.12 14.03
CA ARG A 43 -5.49 -5.67 14.18
C ARG A 43 -4.67 -5.02 15.29
N GLU A 44 -4.31 -5.76 16.35
CA GLU A 44 -3.44 -5.27 17.42
C GLU A 44 -2.03 -4.89 16.92
N LEU A 45 -1.57 -5.45 15.79
CA LEU A 45 -0.29 -5.10 15.18
C LEU A 45 -0.24 -3.64 14.69
N ASN A 46 -1.40 -3.04 14.37
CA ASN A 46 -1.47 -1.63 13.94
C ASN A 46 -1.00 -0.66 15.03
N TRP A 47 -1.00 -1.07 16.31
CA TRP A 47 -0.58 -0.23 17.44
C TRP A 47 0.93 -0.24 17.68
N ALA A 48 1.69 -1.07 16.97
CA ALA A 48 3.15 -1.11 17.12
C ALA A 48 3.78 0.22 16.66
N PRO A 49 4.71 0.81 17.44
CA PRO A 49 5.36 2.06 17.07
C PRO A 49 6.29 1.87 15.86
N MET A 50 6.19 2.74 14.86
CA MET A 50 7.06 2.79 13.68
C MET A 50 8.28 3.67 13.99
N LYS A 51 9.19 3.16 14.82
CA LYS A 51 10.39 3.89 15.27
C LYS A 51 11.31 4.36 14.13
N TYR A 52 11.15 3.77 12.94
CA TYR A 52 11.91 4.08 11.73
C TYR A 52 11.24 5.17 10.87
N ALA A 53 10.07 5.70 11.25
CA ALA A 53 9.28 6.61 10.41
C ALA A 53 10.08 7.85 9.95
N SER A 54 10.87 8.45 10.84
CA SER A 54 11.72 9.61 10.54
C SER A 54 12.94 9.28 9.68
N GLU A 55 13.26 8.00 9.48
CA GLU A 55 14.38 7.54 8.66
C GLU A 55 13.95 7.23 7.21
N ILE A 56 12.65 7.26 6.91
CA ILE A 56 12.11 6.97 5.58
C ILE A 56 12.18 8.23 4.72
N GLU A 57 12.85 8.11 3.57
CA GLU A 57 13.04 9.20 2.60
C GLU A 57 11.80 9.41 1.74
N ALA A 58 11.16 8.33 1.30
CA ALA A 58 9.93 8.36 0.52
C ALA A 58 9.14 7.06 0.64
N VAL A 59 7.85 7.13 0.31
CA VAL A 59 6.96 5.97 0.17
C VAL A 59 6.58 5.80 -1.30
N PHE A 60 6.60 4.57 -1.79
CA PHE A 60 6.06 4.17 -3.09
C PHE A 60 4.79 3.36 -2.85
N LEU A 61 3.64 3.94 -3.18
CA LEU A 61 2.33 3.35 -2.90
C LEU A 61 1.78 2.70 -4.17
N THR A 62 1.49 1.41 -4.09
CA THR A 62 1.03 0.60 -5.23
C THR A 62 -0.42 0.93 -5.61
N HIS A 63 -1.31 1.05 -4.62
CA HIS A 63 -2.72 1.35 -4.83
C HIS A 63 -3.40 1.80 -3.54
N ALA A 64 -4.66 2.22 -3.65
CA ALA A 64 -5.34 2.93 -2.59
C ALA A 64 -5.84 2.07 -1.43
N HIS A 65 -6.00 0.74 -1.56
CA HIS A 65 -6.62 -0.09 -0.51
C HIS A 65 -6.00 0.12 0.88
N VAL A 66 -6.84 0.04 1.92
CA VAL A 66 -6.46 0.36 3.31
C VAL A 66 -5.37 -0.57 3.83
N ASP A 67 -5.29 -1.80 3.36
CA ASP A 67 -4.20 -2.73 3.67
C ASP A 67 -2.89 -2.48 2.89
N HIS A 68 -2.84 -1.41 2.08
CA HIS A 68 -1.63 -0.87 1.44
C HIS A 68 -1.37 0.61 1.78
N SER A 69 -2.40 1.40 2.09
CA SER A 69 -2.30 2.85 2.35
C SER A 69 -2.68 3.25 3.78
N GLY A 70 -3.38 2.38 4.50
CA GLY A 70 -4.16 2.75 5.68
C GLY A 70 -3.36 3.14 6.91
N LEU A 71 -2.04 2.91 6.96
CA LEU A 71 -1.17 3.39 8.03
C LEU A 71 -0.32 4.59 7.63
N LEU A 72 -0.48 5.16 6.44
CA LEU A 72 0.21 6.40 6.04
C LEU A 72 -0.05 7.57 7.02
N PRO A 73 -1.28 7.82 7.52
CA PRO A 73 -1.51 8.86 8.52
C PRO A 73 -0.72 8.62 9.82
N LYS A 74 -0.70 7.37 10.30
CA LYS A 74 0.08 6.97 11.47
C LYS A 74 1.58 7.15 11.25
N LEU A 75 2.09 6.78 10.07
CA LEU A 75 3.49 6.94 9.69
C LEU A 75 3.92 8.42 9.75
N VAL A 76 3.07 9.32 9.24
CA VAL A 76 3.30 10.78 9.29
C VAL A 76 3.29 11.28 10.73
N ARG A 77 2.29 10.90 11.53
CA ARG A 77 2.24 11.26 12.95
C ARG A 77 3.49 10.81 13.71
N GLU A 78 4.07 9.67 13.35
CA GLU A 78 5.25 9.09 14.00
C GLU A 78 6.59 9.63 13.47
N GLY A 79 6.59 10.57 12.54
CA GLY A 79 7.77 11.36 12.18
C GLY A 79 8.16 11.35 10.71
N PHE A 80 7.44 10.63 9.84
CA PHE A 80 7.68 10.68 8.41
C PHE A 80 7.30 12.04 7.81
N ARG A 81 8.14 12.56 6.92
CA ARG A 81 7.96 13.88 6.27
C ARG A 81 8.26 13.86 4.77
N GLY A 82 8.61 12.71 4.21
CA GLY A 82 8.97 12.58 2.78
C GLY A 82 7.75 12.52 1.86
N PRO A 83 7.96 12.48 0.54
CA PRO A 83 6.89 12.33 -0.44
C PRO A 83 6.33 10.90 -0.48
N ILE A 84 5.03 10.79 -0.81
CA ILE A 84 4.32 9.55 -1.08
C ILE A 84 4.02 9.50 -2.57
N TYR A 85 4.82 8.75 -3.33
CA TYR A 85 4.66 8.60 -4.77
C TYR A 85 3.61 7.54 -5.11
N CYS A 86 2.67 7.89 -5.97
CA CYS A 86 1.59 7.02 -6.43
C CYS A 86 1.04 7.51 -7.77
N SER A 87 0.04 6.82 -8.34
CA SER A 87 -0.69 7.36 -9.50
C SER A 87 -1.70 8.44 -9.07
N THR A 88 -2.12 9.30 -9.99
CA THR A 88 -3.16 10.32 -9.73
C THR A 88 -4.43 9.71 -9.16
N ALA A 89 -4.94 8.63 -9.77
CA ALA A 89 -6.17 8.01 -9.30
C ALA A 89 -6.00 7.34 -7.91
N THR A 90 -4.81 6.81 -7.59
CA THR A 90 -4.53 6.31 -6.24
C THR A 90 -4.58 7.44 -5.21
N LYS A 91 -4.02 8.62 -5.51
CA LYS A 91 -4.12 9.80 -4.65
C LYS A 91 -5.59 10.18 -4.40
N ASP A 92 -6.38 10.29 -5.46
CA ASP A 92 -7.79 10.71 -5.36
C ASP A 92 -8.63 9.70 -4.56
N LEU A 93 -8.37 8.40 -4.72
CA LEU A 93 -9.02 7.36 -3.92
C LEU A 93 -8.57 7.39 -2.45
N CYS A 94 -7.27 7.60 -2.19
CA CYS A 94 -6.75 7.74 -0.84
C CYS A 94 -7.32 8.95 -0.11
N GLU A 95 -7.59 10.06 -0.80
CA GLU A 95 -8.22 11.24 -0.20
C GLU A 95 -9.57 10.89 0.42
N ILE A 96 -10.42 10.18 -0.32
CA ILE A 96 -11.73 9.75 0.18
C ILE A 96 -11.57 8.73 1.31
N MET A 97 -10.77 7.69 1.07
CA MET A 97 -10.72 6.53 1.96
C MET A 97 -9.99 6.80 3.28
N LEU A 98 -8.93 7.61 3.27
CA LEU A 98 -8.18 7.90 4.49
C LEU A 98 -8.95 8.84 5.42
N LEU A 99 -9.67 9.82 4.86
CA LEU A 99 -10.54 10.71 5.63
C LEU A 99 -11.72 9.95 6.25
N ASP A 100 -12.39 9.08 5.48
CA ASP A 100 -13.48 8.25 5.98
C ASP A 100 -13.00 7.28 7.08
N SER A 101 -11.87 6.59 6.84
CA SER A 101 -11.25 5.71 7.83
C SER A 101 -10.87 6.43 9.12
N ALA A 102 -10.35 7.66 9.03
CA ALA A 102 -10.03 8.48 10.19
C ALA A 102 -11.30 8.85 10.99
N HIS A 103 -12.34 9.31 10.30
CA HIS A 103 -13.59 9.70 10.93
C HIS A 103 -14.27 8.53 11.66
N LEU A 104 -14.32 7.35 11.04
CA LEU A 104 -14.85 6.13 11.67
C LEU A 104 -14.06 5.75 12.92
N GLN A 105 -12.72 5.86 12.89
CA GLN A 105 -11.90 5.54 14.05
C GLN A 105 -12.09 6.51 15.21
N GLU A 106 -12.25 7.80 14.92
CA GLU A 106 -12.57 8.81 15.94
C GLU A 106 -13.95 8.57 16.56
N GLU A 107 -14.94 8.23 15.74
CA GLU A 107 -16.27 7.85 16.22
C GLU A 107 -16.24 6.60 17.11
N ASP A 108 -15.54 5.55 16.68
CA ASP A 108 -15.36 4.32 17.47
C ASP A 108 -14.69 4.62 18.81
N ALA A 109 -13.65 5.46 18.82
CA ALA A 109 -12.97 5.87 20.04
C ALA A 109 -13.89 6.66 20.98
N ARG A 110 -14.67 7.63 20.44
CA ARG A 110 -15.66 8.41 21.18
C ARG A 110 -16.72 7.50 21.80
N TYR A 111 -17.34 6.65 21.00
CA TYR A 111 -18.38 5.72 21.45
C TYR A 111 -17.85 4.77 22.54
N ALA A 112 -16.61 4.29 22.40
CA ALA A 112 -15.99 3.41 23.39
C ALA A 112 -15.66 4.11 24.72
N ASN A 113 -15.35 5.41 24.69
CA ASN A 113 -15.16 6.23 25.88
C ASN A 113 -16.50 6.50 26.60
N GLU A 114 -17.56 6.82 25.85
CA GLU A 114 -18.90 7.08 26.39
C GLU A 114 -19.51 5.85 27.06
N THR A 115 -19.44 4.69 26.39
CA THR A 115 -20.04 3.44 26.87
C THR A 115 -19.10 2.61 27.77
N LYS A 116 -17.85 3.06 27.97
CA LYS A 116 -16.83 2.47 28.84
C LYS A 116 -16.51 0.98 28.57
N HIS A 117 -16.73 0.50 27.34
CA HIS A 117 -16.48 -0.90 26.97
C HIS A 117 -15.04 -1.18 26.49
N SER A 118 -14.21 -0.14 26.31
CA SER A 118 -12.80 -0.31 25.94
C SER A 118 -11.94 -0.74 27.13
N LYS A 119 -10.90 -1.52 26.84
CA LYS A 119 -9.82 -1.82 27.77
C LYS A 119 -8.87 -0.64 27.95
N HIS A 120 -8.76 0.25 26.96
CA HIS A 120 -7.94 1.46 27.00
C HIS A 120 -8.76 2.62 27.58
N ARG A 121 -8.14 3.41 28.47
CA ARG A 121 -8.78 4.57 29.11
C ARG A 121 -7.84 5.78 29.07
N PRO A 122 -8.10 6.79 28.22
CA PRO A 122 -9.15 6.81 27.19
C PRO A 122 -8.85 5.88 26.01
N ALA A 123 -9.88 5.48 25.27
CA ALA A 123 -9.75 4.92 23.94
C ALA A 123 -9.32 6.03 22.98
N HIS A 124 -8.36 5.73 22.11
CA HIS A 124 -7.86 6.62 21.07
C HIS A 124 -8.06 5.98 19.70
N PRO A 125 -8.22 6.76 18.62
CA PRO A 125 -8.12 6.23 17.26
C PRO A 125 -6.66 5.89 16.92
N LEU A 126 -6.40 5.08 15.88
CA LEU A 126 -5.02 4.87 15.42
C LEU A 126 -4.44 6.15 14.85
N TYR A 127 -5.27 6.97 14.21
CA TYR A 127 -4.96 8.30 13.68
C TYR A 127 -6.26 9.12 13.53
N THR A 128 -6.13 10.44 13.50
CA THR A 128 -7.25 11.39 13.40
C THR A 128 -7.48 11.85 11.96
N VAL A 129 -8.55 12.63 11.74
CA VAL A 129 -8.79 13.29 10.45
C VAL A 129 -7.64 14.24 10.12
N ASP A 130 -7.16 15.02 11.11
CA ASP A 130 -6.00 15.90 10.97
C ASP A 130 -4.72 15.13 10.56
N ASP A 131 -4.52 13.92 11.08
CA ASP A 131 -3.38 13.07 10.68
C ASP A 131 -3.53 12.62 9.21
N ALA A 132 -4.76 12.32 8.77
CA ALA A 132 -5.04 11.93 7.39
C ALA A 132 -4.82 13.10 6.42
N GLU A 133 -5.29 14.29 6.74
CA GLU A 133 -5.05 15.51 5.95
C GLU A 133 -3.54 15.82 5.83
N GLN A 134 -2.79 15.69 6.94
CA GLN A 134 -1.34 15.84 6.91
C GLN A 134 -0.68 14.82 5.99
N ALA A 135 -1.10 13.56 6.03
CA ALA A 135 -0.57 12.55 5.11
C ALA A 135 -0.90 12.84 3.65
N LEU A 136 -2.14 13.25 3.35
CA LEU A 136 -2.57 13.60 2.01
C LEU A 136 -1.76 14.77 1.42
N SER A 137 -1.31 15.70 2.26
CA SER A 137 -0.43 16.80 1.81
C SER A 137 0.93 16.35 1.28
N LEU A 138 1.36 15.13 1.63
CA LEU A 138 2.64 14.54 1.19
C LEU A 138 2.49 13.69 -0.08
N PHE A 139 1.28 13.49 -0.60
CA PHE A 139 1.07 12.71 -1.83
C PHE A 139 1.61 13.45 -3.06
N HIS A 140 2.46 12.77 -3.81
CA HIS A 140 3.08 13.26 -5.02
C HIS A 140 2.73 12.33 -6.20
N PRO A 141 1.67 12.62 -6.97
CA PRO A 141 1.23 11.76 -8.04
C PRO A 141 2.23 11.79 -9.21
N LEU A 142 2.53 10.62 -9.78
CA LEU A 142 3.42 10.44 -10.92
C LEU A 142 2.65 10.01 -12.17
N PRO A 143 3.13 10.38 -13.37
CA PRO A 143 2.60 9.84 -14.61
C PRO A 143 2.87 8.33 -14.69
N MET A 144 1.90 7.61 -15.25
CA MET A 144 2.06 6.19 -15.57
C MET A 144 3.02 6.01 -16.76
N ASP A 145 3.67 4.84 -16.81
CA ASP A 145 4.51 4.40 -17.92
C ASP A 145 5.71 5.33 -18.22
N GLN A 146 6.17 6.11 -17.24
CA GLN A 146 7.32 7.01 -17.34
C GLN A 146 8.31 6.79 -16.19
N TRP A 147 9.61 6.82 -16.51
CA TRP A 147 10.69 6.80 -15.53
C TRP A 147 10.88 8.18 -14.92
N ILE A 148 10.89 8.26 -13.60
CA ILE A 148 11.08 9.48 -12.82
C ILE A 148 12.26 9.28 -11.87
N ASP A 149 13.22 10.20 -11.91
CA ASP A 149 14.35 10.17 -10.98
C ASP A 149 13.89 10.66 -9.60
N ILE A 150 14.07 9.79 -8.59
CA ILE A 150 13.64 10.06 -7.21
C ILE A 150 14.82 10.53 -6.37
N SER A 151 16.00 9.92 -6.56
CA SER A 151 17.24 10.29 -5.90
C SER A 151 18.44 9.76 -6.68
N GLU A 152 19.66 10.02 -6.21
CA GLU A 152 20.89 9.57 -6.88
C GLU A 152 20.89 8.05 -7.12
N GLY A 153 20.79 7.65 -8.39
CA GLY A 153 20.78 6.25 -8.80
C GLY A 153 19.51 5.49 -8.42
N LEU A 154 18.41 6.17 -8.10
CA LEU A 154 17.09 5.54 -7.92
C LEU A 154 16.06 6.25 -8.80
N SER A 155 15.53 5.51 -9.76
CA SER A 155 14.41 5.95 -10.61
C SER A 155 13.22 5.03 -10.39
N LEU A 156 12.01 5.58 -10.50
CA LEU A 156 10.74 4.91 -10.28
C LEU A 156 9.88 5.00 -11.55
N GLN A 157 9.16 3.92 -11.86
CA GLN A 157 8.12 3.90 -12.88
C GLN A 157 6.89 3.18 -12.33
N LEU A 158 5.71 3.72 -12.63
CA LEU A 158 4.43 3.11 -12.30
C LEU A 158 3.84 2.47 -13.57
N LEU A 159 3.59 1.17 -13.55
CA LEU A 159 2.96 0.44 -14.66
C LEU A 159 1.62 -0.11 -14.20
N ARG A 160 0.59 -0.13 -15.05
CA ARG A 160 -0.76 -0.54 -14.62
C ARG A 160 -0.81 -2.00 -14.14
N ALA A 161 -1.27 -2.23 -12.91
CA ALA A 161 -1.54 -3.55 -12.33
C ALA A 161 -2.97 -4.03 -12.55
N GLY A 162 -3.90 -3.11 -12.82
CA GLY A 162 -5.28 -3.43 -13.21
C GLY A 162 -6.16 -3.98 -12.09
N HIS A 163 -5.72 -3.93 -10.82
CA HIS A 163 -6.51 -4.38 -9.66
C HIS A 163 -7.67 -3.45 -9.34
N ILE A 164 -7.35 -2.18 -9.08
CA ILE A 164 -8.31 -1.09 -8.93
C ILE A 164 -7.88 0.11 -9.78
N LEU A 165 -8.71 1.15 -9.85
CA LEU A 165 -8.37 2.36 -10.59
C LEU A 165 -7.09 2.96 -9.98
N GLY A 166 -6.10 3.24 -10.84
CA GLY A 166 -4.81 3.77 -10.40
C GLY A 166 -3.82 2.74 -9.85
N SER A 167 -4.21 1.47 -9.68
CA SER A 167 -3.29 0.43 -9.20
C SER A 167 -2.11 0.22 -10.15
N SER A 168 -0.93 0.11 -9.55
CA SER A 168 0.32 0.02 -10.30
C SER A 168 1.31 -1.00 -9.74
N PHE A 169 1.99 -1.70 -10.65
CA PHE A 169 3.33 -2.18 -10.40
C PHE A 169 4.23 -0.99 -10.08
N VAL A 170 5.06 -1.13 -9.06
CA VAL A 170 6.12 -0.19 -8.70
C VAL A 170 7.43 -0.77 -9.20
N GLN A 171 7.96 -0.21 -10.29
CA GLN A 171 9.26 -0.58 -10.86
C GLN A 171 10.33 0.40 -10.40
N ILE A 172 11.43 -0.13 -9.86
CA ILE A 172 12.50 0.65 -9.26
C ILE A 172 13.80 0.25 -9.93
N ARG A 173 14.44 1.21 -10.59
CA ARG A 173 15.79 1.06 -11.14
C ARG A 173 16.79 1.59 -10.12
N LEU A 174 17.75 0.76 -9.76
CA LEU A 174 18.82 1.06 -8.82
C LEU A 174 20.16 1.03 -9.54
N GLU A 175 20.93 2.10 -9.47
CA GLU A 175 22.21 2.27 -10.15
C GLU A 175 23.30 2.78 -9.18
N LYS A 176 24.37 2.01 -9.04
CA LYS A 176 25.55 2.39 -8.26
C LYS A 176 26.81 1.90 -8.95
N GLU A 177 27.65 2.85 -9.36
CA GLU A 177 28.91 2.60 -10.05
C GLU A 177 28.66 1.80 -11.35
N ASP A 178 29.18 0.58 -11.44
CA ASP A 178 29.06 -0.35 -12.57
C ASP A 178 27.91 -1.35 -12.41
N ARG A 179 27.08 -1.20 -11.37
CA ARG A 179 25.99 -2.13 -11.06
C ARG A 179 24.63 -1.46 -11.22
N SER A 180 23.74 -2.13 -11.95
CA SER A 180 22.33 -1.79 -12.03
C SER A 180 21.47 -2.97 -11.57
N LYS A 181 20.24 -2.66 -11.14
CA LYS A 181 19.21 -3.66 -10.84
C LYS A 181 17.81 -3.08 -11.04
N LEU A 182 16.93 -3.87 -11.62
CA LEU A 182 15.53 -3.56 -11.80
C LEU A 182 14.67 -4.41 -10.84
N LEU A 183 14.04 -3.77 -9.88
CA LEU A 183 13.14 -4.39 -8.91
C LEU A 183 11.69 -4.06 -9.28
N THR A 184 10.79 -5.04 -9.23
CA THR A 184 9.35 -4.80 -9.40
C THR A 184 8.58 -5.29 -8.19
N PHE A 185 7.69 -4.45 -7.68
CA PHE A 185 6.67 -4.82 -6.69
C PHE A 185 5.31 -4.84 -7.38
N SER A 186 4.58 -5.94 -7.28
CA SER A 186 3.30 -6.07 -7.99
C SER A 186 2.18 -5.21 -7.40
N GLY A 187 2.22 -4.96 -6.09
CA GLY A 187 0.98 -4.70 -5.35
C GLY A 187 0.00 -5.85 -5.56
N ASP A 188 -1.28 -5.55 -5.55
CA ASP A 188 -2.31 -6.51 -5.93
C ASP A 188 -2.50 -6.53 -7.45
N LEU A 189 -2.77 -7.72 -8.01
CA LEU A 189 -2.93 -7.91 -9.44
C LEU A 189 -4.38 -8.10 -9.86
N GLY A 190 -4.78 -7.31 -10.85
CA GLY A 190 -6.09 -7.40 -11.44
C GLY A 190 -6.28 -8.65 -12.30
N ASN A 191 -7.51 -9.15 -12.31
CA ASN A 191 -7.93 -10.16 -13.28
C ASN A 191 -7.98 -9.53 -14.69
N PRO A 192 -7.27 -10.06 -15.69
CA PRO A 192 -7.30 -9.54 -17.06
C PRO A 192 -8.69 -9.61 -17.73
N ARG A 193 -9.62 -10.42 -17.20
CA ARG A 193 -10.96 -10.67 -17.77
C ARG A 193 -12.06 -9.76 -17.19
N GLN A 194 -11.71 -8.75 -16.41
CA GLN A 194 -12.70 -7.84 -15.83
C GLN A 194 -13.22 -6.82 -16.87
N ASN A 195 -14.44 -6.33 -16.66
CA ASN A 195 -15.13 -5.44 -17.61
C ASN A 195 -14.94 -3.94 -17.30
N VAL A 196 -14.50 -3.59 -16.09
CA VAL A 196 -14.49 -2.20 -15.61
C VAL A 196 -13.15 -1.53 -15.87
N ILE A 197 -12.04 -2.23 -15.62
CA ILE A 197 -10.69 -1.68 -15.70
C ILE A 197 -9.87 -2.53 -16.66
N LYS A 198 -8.99 -1.90 -17.43
CA LYS A 198 -8.01 -2.64 -18.25
C LYS A 198 -7.12 -3.48 -17.34
N GLY A 199 -6.90 -4.74 -17.73
CA GLY A 199 -6.00 -5.64 -17.02
C GLY A 199 -4.55 -5.12 -16.90
N PRO A 200 -3.73 -5.85 -16.12
CA PRO A 200 -2.30 -5.54 -15.95
C PRO A 200 -1.59 -5.47 -17.29
N VAL A 201 -0.59 -4.59 -17.40
CA VAL A 201 0.35 -4.67 -18.53
C VAL A 201 1.26 -5.90 -18.38
N SER A 202 1.77 -6.39 -19.50
CA SER A 202 2.85 -7.38 -19.47
C SER A 202 4.15 -6.72 -19.02
N LEU A 203 4.72 -7.20 -17.91
CA LEU A 203 6.06 -6.82 -17.48
C LEU A 203 7.08 -7.43 -18.46
N LEU A 204 7.80 -6.58 -19.20
CA LEU A 204 8.78 -7.02 -20.19
C LEU A 204 10.13 -7.39 -19.56
N GLU A 205 10.55 -6.64 -18.54
CA GLU A 205 11.86 -6.77 -17.91
C GLU A 205 11.72 -6.56 -16.39
N THR A 206 12.40 -7.40 -15.61
CA THR A 206 12.62 -7.24 -14.16
C THR A 206 13.70 -8.23 -13.72
N ASP A 207 14.64 -7.81 -12.87
CA ASP A 207 15.65 -8.72 -12.31
C ASP A 207 15.09 -9.48 -11.09
N GLU A 208 14.34 -8.78 -10.25
CA GLU A 208 13.62 -9.36 -9.12
C GLU A 208 12.18 -8.87 -9.07
N LEU A 209 11.27 -9.79 -8.76
CA LEU A 209 9.84 -9.52 -8.65
C LEU A 209 9.35 -9.94 -7.27
N VAL A 210 8.77 -8.98 -6.53
CA VAL A 210 7.97 -9.22 -5.34
C VAL A 210 6.51 -9.28 -5.78
N LEU A 211 5.95 -10.49 -5.78
CA LEU A 211 4.62 -10.80 -6.28
C LEU A 211 3.67 -11.09 -5.13
N GLU A 212 2.43 -10.59 -5.20
CA GLU A 212 1.35 -11.01 -4.31
C GLU A 212 1.04 -12.51 -4.45
N SER A 213 0.35 -13.06 -3.46
CA SER A 213 0.03 -14.50 -3.44
C SER A 213 -1.36 -14.78 -2.84
N THR A 214 -2.30 -13.83 -2.95
CA THR A 214 -3.62 -13.92 -2.32
C THR A 214 -4.37 -15.19 -2.71
N TYR A 215 -4.22 -15.61 -3.96
CA TYR A 215 -4.79 -16.85 -4.51
C TYR A 215 -3.72 -17.87 -4.91
N GLY A 216 -2.52 -17.80 -4.33
CA GLY A 216 -1.38 -18.66 -4.70
C GLY A 216 -1.59 -20.15 -4.42
N ASP A 217 -2.58 -20.51 -3.61
CA ASP A 217 -2.96 -21.89 -3.27
C ASP A 217 -4.03 -22.50 -4.19
N ARG A 218 -4.58 -21.72 -5.14
CA ARG A 218 -5.78 -22.11 -5.92
C ARG A 218 -5.65 -21.80 -7.39
N MET A 219 -6.27 -22.66 -8.20
CA MET A 219 -6.53 -22.36 -9.61
C MET A 219 -7.78 -21.48 -9.71
N GLN A 220 -7.69 -20.35 -10.42
CA GLN A 220 -8.88 -19.53 -10.68
C GLN A 220 -9.91 -20.30 -11.51
N SER A 221 -11.15 -20.32 -11.03
CA SER A 221 -12.27 -20.90 -11.78
C SER A 221 -12.50 -20.16 -13.11
N ARG A 222 -12.96 -20.90 -14.11
CA ARG A 222 -13.42 -20.34 -15.40
C ARG A 222 -14.94 -20.11 -15.44
N THR A 223 -15.65 -20.35 -14.35
CA THR A 223 -17.08 -20.08 -14.23
C THR A 223 -17.37 -18.60 -14.42
N ASP A 224 -18.41 -18.28 -15.18
CA ASP A 224 -18.92 -16.92 -15.29
C ASP A 224 -19.55 -16.47 -13.95
N PRO A 225 -18.91 -15.55 -13.21
CA PRO A 225 -19.44 -15.09 -11.94
C PRO A 225 -20.76 -14.34 -12.11
N GLY A 226 -20.97 -13.68 -13.26
CA GLY A 226 -22.19 -12.94 -13.56
C GLY A 226 -23.40 -13.87 -13.65
N GLY A 227 -23.29 -14.96 -14.41
CA GLY A 227 -24.33 -15.99 -14.51
C GLY A 227 -24.61 -16.69 -13.17
N VAL A 228 -23.57 -16.99 -12.39
CA VAL A 228 -23.74 -17.59 -11.04
C VAL A 228 -24.49 -16.64 -10.11
N LEU A 229 -24.11 -15.36 -10.08
CA LEU A 229 -24.78 -14.35 -9.27
C LEU A 229 -26.23 -14.14 -9.71
N ALA A 230 -26.49 -14.06 -11.02
CA ALA A 230 -27.83 -13.90 -11.55
C ALA A 230 -28.73 -15.09 -11.15
N LYS A 231 -28.20 -16.32 -11.15
CA LYS A 231 -28.93 -17.49 -10.69
C LYS A 231 -29.29 -17.38 -9.21
N CYS A 232 -28.33 -17.05 -8.34
CA CYS A 232 -28.58 -16.89 -6.90
C CYS A 232 -29.59 -15.78 -6.55
N ILE A 233 -29.73 -14.75 -7.38
CA ILE A 233 -30.70 -13.66 -7.17
C ILE A 233 -32.12 -14.05 -7.61
N ASN A 234 -32.23 -14.88 -8.64
CA ASN A 234 -33.52 -15.25 -9.24
C ASN A 234 -34.12 -16.57 -8.71
N GLU A 235 -33.34 -17.34 -7.94
CA GLU A 235 -33.81 -18.49 -7.15
C GLU A 235 -34.28 -18.05 -5.77
#